data_AF-U3KA84-F1
#
_entry.id   AF-U3KA84-F1
#
_cell.length_a   1.000
_cell.length_b   1.000
_cell.length_c   1.000
_cell.angle_alpha   90.00
_cell.angle_beta   90.00
_cell.angle_gamma   90.00
#
_symmetry.space_group_name_H-M   'P 1'
#
loop_
_entity.id
_entity.type
_entity.pdbx_description
1 polymer ?
#
loop_
_entity_poly.entity_id
_entity_poly.type
_entity_poly.pdbx_seq_one_letter_code
_entity_poly.pdbx_strand_id
1 'polypeptide(L)'
;DEPAPVGNYSQRKEEEEKLLLKLSQQLQKLLLVLDQDNVTKSYKGAHAEEGNEEEEESEDEESEEEDTEEEEDDEEKLLDDPSVRECVAVGNFDAQQEGDLTFVKGEILLIHDKKADGWWVAENSKGERGLVPRTYLVPKEEEESQEESEEHIEVVDETNDTVEVLTTTGAVPAGFRPSMLFQLLQEGEEFRASHYLQPELTPSQLAFKDLVWNSEKNTIHARPTRVSLIVTLCSCKMIPVPGTGVRVLSRHVRLCLFDGSRVLSNIHTVRATWLPKNPQTWTFSPRVMGILPSLLDGDSFVRSNSLSSDIGILFELGITYKCNSTGERGELSCGWAFLKLFTSSGIPVPSKMYELVLSGGTPYERGVEVDPSISRRAGSGVFQQLMSLRKQPVLLVKVKSPSVHSKDILNFLPETLIGGMCYIHLLVFYRQILGDALLKDRMSMQSTDLICNPVLATFPQLLDQPDLMDALRSAWADKERTLKRIEKRDQEFLKSAFVLVYHDSVFPLLCSTLLPSYRWAEEEVEMSRWKVIHDFLKRSREKDGALEYLLSSENTHRAFDISELAYDFLGEARENNPGE
;
A
#
# COMPACT_ATOMS: atom_id res chain seq x y z
N ASP A 1 38.72 4.44 28.51
CA ASP A 1 38.18 3.20 29.07
C ASP A 1 37.34 2.48 28.01
N GLU A 2 38.01 1.74 27.12
CA GLU A 2 37.33 0.74 26.29
C GLU A 2 37.01 -0.47 27.19
N PRO A 3 35.79 -1.04 27.13
CA PRO A 3 35.50 -2.28 27.84
C PRO A 3 36.30 -3.42 27.19
N ALA A 4 36.98 -4.20 28.03
CA ALA A 4 37.82 -5.31 27.62
C ALA A 4 37.04 -6.34 26.75
N PRO A 5 37.71 -7.00 25.79
CA PRO A 5 37.09 -8.01 24.96
C PRO A 5 36.56 -9.15 25.83
N VAL A 6 35.32 -9.58 25.54
CA VAL A 6 34.58 -10.64 26.24
C VAL A 6 35.50 -11.82 26.50
N GLY A 7 36.00 -11.94 27.73
CA GLY A 7 37.01 -12.92 28.15
C GLY A 7 36.54 -14.37 28.16
N ASN A 8 35.48 -14.69 27.40
CA ASN A 8 34.88 -16.00 27.38
C ASN A 8 34.24 -16.38 26.04
N TYR A 9 34.67 -15.76 24.94
CA TYR A 9 34.16 -16.06 23.59
C TYR A 9 34.24 -17.57 23.26
N SER A 10 35.37 -18.21 23.54
CA SER A 10 35.55 -19.64 23.29
C SER A 10 34.61 -20.51 24.13
N GLN A 11 34.34 -20.12 25.38
CA GLN A 11 33.44 -20.86 26.27
C GLN A 11 31.97 -20.70 25.82
N ARG A 12 31.55 -19.48 25.47
CA ARG A 12 30.20 -19.25 24.90
C ARG A 12 30.00 -19.99 23.60
N LYS A 13 31.00 -20.01 22.71
CA LYS A 13 30.95 -20.77 21.46
C LYS A 13 30.75 -22.26 21.73
N GLU A 14 31.46 -22.84 22.71
CA GLU A 14 31.33 -24.26 23.05
C GLU A 14 29.97 -24.59 23.73
N GLU A 15 29.43 -23.67 24.52
CA GLU A 15 28.09 -23.77 25.11
C GLU A 15 26.99 -23.71 24.04
N GLU A 16 27.15 -22.84 23.05
CA GLU A 16 26.23 -22.67 21.93
C GLU A 16 26.27 -23.87 20.97
N GLU A 17 27.46 -24.41 20.68
CA GLU A 17 27.62 -25.66 19.91
C GLU A 17 26.94 -26.86 20.62
N LYS A 18 27.04 -26.95 21.96
CA LYS A 18 26.34 -27.99 22.75
C LYS A 18 24.82 -27.80 22.72
N LEU A 19 24.34 -26.56 22.75
CA LEU A 19 22.92 -26.24 22.66
C LEU A 19 22.35 -26.69 21.30
N LEU A 20 23.05 -26.34 20.20
CA LEU A 20 22.65 -26.70 18.84
C LEU A 20 22.64 -28.22 18.63
N LEU A 21 23.63 -28.93 19.18
CA LEU A 21 23.67 -30.40 19.11
C LEU A 21 22.47 -31.03 19.85
N LYS A 22 22.09 -30.48 21.01
CA LYS A 22 20.95 -30.95 21.79
C LYS A 22 19.63 -30.71 21.04
N LEU A 23 19.47 -29.55 20.42
CA LEU A 23 18.30 -29.20 19.61
C LEU A 23 18.17 -30.13 18.38
N SER A 24 19.29 -30.40 17.69
CA SER A 24 19.32 -31.34 16.57
C SER A 24 18.88 -32.76 16.98
N GLN A 25 19.32 -33.25 18.13
CA GLN A 25 18.90 -34.55 18.66
C GLN A 25 17.41 -34.58 19.05
N GLN A 26 16.88 -33.47 19.55
CA GLN A 26 15.44 -33.36 19.86
C GLN A 26 14.59 -33.38 18.59
N LEU A 27 15.02 -32.67 17.53
CA LEU A 27 14.37 -32.69 16.22
C LEU A 27 14.38 -34.10 15.60
N GLN A 28 15.50 -34.82 15.67
CA GLN A 28 15.58 -36.20 15.19
C GLN A 28 14.65 -37.15 15.96
N LYS A 29 14.50 -36.97 17.28
CA LYS A 29 13.53 -37.74 18.07
C LYS A 29 12.10 -37.45 17.67
N LEU A 30 11.77 -36.18 17.43
CA LEU A 30 10.45 -35.75 16.98
C LEU A 30 10.10 -36.35 15.61
N LEU A 31 11.08 -36.39 14.70
CA LEU A 31 10.94 -36.97 13.37
C LEU A 31 10.67 -38.50 13.44
N LEU A 32 11.31 -39.21 14.38
CA LEU A 32 11.06 -40.63 14.64
C LEU A 32 9.66 -40.91 15.23
N VAL A 33 9.12 -39.99 16.05
CA VAL A 33 7.76 -40.12 16.61
C VAL A 33 6.72 -39.90 15.51
N LEU A 34 6.91 -38.90 14.66
CA LEU A 34 6.02 -38.61 13.53
C LEU A 34 5.99 -39.75 12.49
N ASP A 35 7.12 -40.42 12.25
CA ASP A 35 7.16 -41.61 11.39
C ASP A 35 6.45 -42.83 12.02
N GLN A 36 6.46 -42.98 13.35
CA GLN A 36 5.74 -44.05 14.02
C GLN A 36 4.21 -43.85 13.99
N ASP A 37 3.73 -42.61 14.09
CA ASP A 37 2.30 -42.32 14.00
C ASP A 37 1.73 -42.58 12.59
N ASN A 38 2.54 -42.39 11.54
CA ASN A 38 2.16 -42.71 10.16
C ASN A 38 2.08 -44.23 9.88
N VAL A 39 2.94 -45.04 10.52
CA VAL A 39 2.90 -46.50 10.37
C VAL A 39 1.71 -47.11 11.13
N THR A 40 1.31 -46.52 12.25
CA THR A 40 0.22 -47.05 13.08
C THR A 40 -1.17 -46.85 12.47
N LYS A 41 -1.36 -45.80 11.63
CA LYS A 41 -2.60 -45.58 10.86
C LYS A 41 -2.74 -46.49 9.64
N SER A 42 -1.68 -47.14 9.16
CA SER A 42 -1.70 -47.97 7.94
C SER A 42 -2.06 -49.45 8.19
N TYR A 43 -2.10 -49.93 9.43
CA TYR A 43 -2.34 -51.35 9.77
C TYR A 43 -3.77 -51.71 10.23
N LYS A 44 -4.77 -50.87 9.94
CA LYS A 44 -6.19 -51.24 10.09
C LYS A 44 -6.98 -50.95 8.82
N GLY A 45 -6.88 -51.84 7.83
CA GLY A 45 -7.74 -51.76 6.65
C GLY A 45 -7.28 -52.59 5.46
N ALA A 46 -7.09 -53.90 5.62
CA ALA A 46 -7.04 -54.79 4.47
C ALA A 46 -7.43 -56.22 4.87
N HIS A 47 -8.65 -56.64 4.50
CA HIS A 47 -8.89 -58.00 3.99
C HIS A 47 -10.21 -58.08 3.22
N ALA A 48 -10.08 -58.70 2.04
CA ALA A 48 -11.07 -59.47 1.27
C ALA A 48 -11.83 -58.79 0.12
N GLU A 49 -11.32 -59.12 -1.08
CA GLU A 49 -11.99 -59.77 -2.21
C GLU A 49 -12.40 -58.96 -3.47
N GLU A 50 -12.07 -59.63 -4.58
CA GLU A 50 -12.10 -59.26 -5.99
C GLU A 50 -13.52 -59.36 -6.59
N GLY A 51 -13.78 -58.64 -7.68
CA GLY A 51 -14.73 -59.11 -8.71
C GLY A 51 -15.56 -58.08 -9.47
N ASN A 52 -15.14 -57.85 -10.72
CA ASN A 52 -15.91 -57.67 -11.97
C ASN A 52 -16.70 -56.37 -12.32
N GLU A 53 -16.28 -55.84 -13.48
CA GLU A 53 -16.98 -55.26 -14.67
C GLU A 53 -18.48 -54.87 -14.56
N GLU A 54 -18.83 -53.63 -14.95
CA GLU A 54 -19.49 -53.24 -16.22
C GLU A 54 -19.97 -51.76 -16.18
N GLU A 55 -20.19 -51.19 -17.37
CA GLU A 55 -20.59 -49.81 -17.69
C GLU A 55 -22.01 -49.45 -17.21
N GLU A 56 -22.31 -48.16 -17.00
CA GLU A 56 -23.49 -47.43 -17.55
C GLU A 56 -23.54 -45.97 -17.04
N GLU A 57 -23.95 -45.06 -17.93
CA GLU A 57 -24.26 -43.64 -17.66
C GLU A 57 -25.63 -43.51 -16.94
N SER A 58 -25.79 -42.53 -16.04
CA SER A 58 -27.04 -41.76 -15.90
C SER A 58 -26.89 -40.56 -14.96
N GLU A 59 -27.64 -39.51 -15.28
CA GLU A 59 -27.81 -38.23 -14.60
C GLU A 59 -28.73 -38.37 -13.38
N ASP A 60 -28.44 -37.66 -12.27
CA ASP A 60 -29.32 -36.68 -11.59
C ASP A 60 -28.96 -36.45 -10.10
N GLU A 61 -28.83 -35.15 -9.81
CA GLU A 61 -29.17 -34.31 -8.64
C GLU A 61 -29.08 -34.76 -7.15
N GLU A 62 -28.53 -33.79 -6.40
CA GLU A 62 -28.82 -33.32 -5.03
C GLU A 62 -28.11 -33.89 -3.77
N SER A 63 -27.47 -32.94 -3.07
CA SER A 63 -27.51 -32.63 -1.62
C SER A 63 -26.21 -32.76 -0.79
N GLU A 64 -25.88 -31.59 -0.23
CA GLU A 64 -25.09 -31.12 0.92
C GLU A 64 -24.49 -32.16 1.90
N GLU A 65 -23.24 -31.95 2.33
CA GLU A 65 -22.91 -31.38 3.66
C GLU A 65 -21.40 -31.07 3.77
N GLU A 66 -21.10 -29.91 4.38
CA GLU A 66 -19.78 -29.35 4.64
C GLU A 66 -19.29 -29.79 6.03
N ASP A 67 -18.09 -30.40 6.12
CA ASP A 67 -17.41 -30.62 7.40
C ASP A 67 -16.63 -29.35 7.79
N THR A 68 -17.07 -28.69 8.88
CA THR A 68 -16.37 -27.60 9.57
C THR A 68 -16.13 -28.05 11.02
N GLU A 69 -14.92 -28.52 11.34
CA GLU A 69 -14.56 -28.91 12.73
C GLU A 69 -13.16 -28.41 13.17
N GLU A 70 -12.58 -27.38 12.53
CA GLU A 70 -11.23 -26.91 12.90
C GLU A 70 -11.19 -25.61 13.74
N GLU A 71 -12.31 -24.97 14.08
CA GLU A 71 -12.32 -23.70 14.86
C GLU A 71 -12.65 -23.83 16.35
N GLU A 72 -13.17 -24.97 16.85
CA GLU A 72 -13.59 -25.09 18.27
C GLU A 72 -12.41 -25.29 19.26
N ASP A 73 -11.24 -25.73 18.77
CA ASP A 73 -10.12 -26.19 19.62
C ASP A 73 -9.27 -25.04 20.21
N ASP A 74 -9.41 -23.81 19.72
CA ASP A 74 -8.62 -22.65 20.17
C ASP A 74 -9.35 -21.75 21.17
N GLU A 75 -10.70 -21.71 21.16
CA GLU A 75 -11.49 -20.98 22.16
C GLU A 75 -11.53 -21.71 23.52
N GLU A 76 -11.48 -23.05 23.54
CA GLU A 76 -11.47 -23.81 24.79
C GLU A 76 -10.23 -23.55 25.66
N LYS A 77 -9.09 -23.19 25.05
CA LYS A 77 -7.82 -22.95 25.77
C LYS A 77 -7.77 -21.62 26.52
N LEU A 78 -8.55 -20.61 26.12
CA LEU A 78 -8.54 -19.26 26.72
C LEU A 78 -9.30 -19.17 28.05
N LEU A 79 -10.32 -20.03 28.24
CA LEU A 79 -11.18 -20.05 29.44
C LEU A 79 -10.49 -20.62 30.69
N ASP A 80 -9.43 -21.40 30.51
CA ASP A 80 -8.62 -21.98 31.61
C ASP A 80 -7.57 -21.03 32.16
N ASP A 81 -7.43 -19.82 31.61
CA ASP A 81 -6.55 -18.81 32.20
C ASP A 81 -7.11 -18.35 33.57
N PRO A 82 -6.33 -18.45 34.67
CA PRO A 82 -6.74 -17.94 35.98
C PRO A 82 -6.94 -16.41 36.03
N SER A 83 -6.55 -15.66 34.99
CA SER A 83 -6.72 -14.21 34.89
C SER A 83 -8.14 -13.76 34.48
N VAL A 84 -8.90 -14.60 33.77
CA VAL A 84 -10.25 -14.25 33.27
C VAL A 84 -11.25 -14.16 34.42
N ARG A 85 -11.78 -12.96 34.67
CA ARG A 85 -12.75 -12.66 35.73
C ARG A 85 -14.15 -12.34 35.21
N GLU A 86 -14.30 -11.86 33.99
CA GLU A 86 -15.59 -11.55 33.38
C GLU A 86 -15.81 -12.39 32.13
N CYS A 87 -17.01 -12.96 31.99
CA CYS A 87 -17.41 -13.75 30.83
C CYS A 87 -18.73 -13.25 30.27
N VAL A 88 -18.95 -13.43 28.97
CA VAL A 88 -20.22 -13.14 28.29
C VAL A 88 -20.96 -14.44 28.05
N ALA A 89 -22.26 -14.48 28.36
CA ALA A 89 -23.10 -15.63 28.09
C ALA A 89 -23.38 -15.77 26.58
N VAL A 90 -23.07 -16.92 25.97
CA VAL A 90 -23.35 -17.18 24.55
C VAL A 90 -24.73 -17.78 24.29
N GLY A 91 -25.45 -18.15 25.35
CA GLY A 91 -26.80 -18.71 25.30
C GLY A 91 -27.62 -18.34 26.54
N ASN A 92 -28.94 -18.57 26.48
CA ASN A 92 -29.81 -18.46 27.64
C ASN A 92 -29.69 -19.71 28.51
N PHE A 93 -29.76 -19.55 29.83
CA PHE A 93 -29.77 -20.65 30.79
C PHE A 93 -30.77 -20.38 31.90
N ASP A 94 -31.76 -21.27 32.03
CA ASP A 94 -32.75 -21.25 33.10
C ASP A 94 -32.29 -22.14 34.26
N ALA A 95 -32.28 -21.62 35.49
CA ALA A 95 -31.85 -22.35 36.68
C ALA A 95 -32.67 -23.63 36.87
N GLN A 96 -31.99 -24.77 36.97
CA GLN A 96 -32.63 -26.09 37.06
C GLN A 96 -32.67 -26.64 38.49
N GLN A 97 -31.76 -26.18 39.35
CA GLN A 97 -31.66 -26.58 40.75
C GLN A 97 -31.47 -25.39 41.70
N GLU A 98 -31.75 -25.61 42.98
CA GLU A 98 -31.53 -24.61 44.03
C GLU A 98 -30.03 -24.34 44.18
N GLY A 99 -29.59 -23.16 43.73
CA GLY A 99 -28.17 -22.76 43.68
C GLY A 99 -27.66 -22.41 42.29
N ASP A 100 -28.43 -22.69 41.22
CA ASP A 100 -28.10 -22.29 39.85
C ASP A 100 -28.47 -20.82 39.59
N LEU A 101 -27.69 -20.15 38.73
CA LEU A 101 -27.98 -18.78 38.31
C LEU A 101 -28.69 -18.78 36.96
N THR A 102 -29.84 -18.09 36.85
CA THR A 102 -30.51 -17.86 35.56
C THR A 102 -29.89 -16.66 34.86
N PHE A 103 -29.55 -16.79 33.58
CA PHE A 103 -28.96 -15.73 32.76
C PHE A 103 -29.39 -15.82 31.29
N VAL A 104 -29.25 -14.72 30.55
CA VAL A 104 -29.60 -14.65 29.12
C VAL A 104 -28.38 -14.44 28.23
N LYS A 105 -28.47 -14.83 26.96
CA LYS A 105 -27.43 -14.60 25.95
C LYS A 105 -27.07 -13.11 25.89
N GLY A 106 -25.77 -12.83 25.93
CA GLY A 106 -25.18 -11.49 25.96
C GLY A 106 -25.02 -10.91 27.37
N GLU A 107 -25.47 -11.60 28.42
CA GLU A 107 -25.29 -11.14 29.80
C GLU A 107 -23.84 -11.32 30.27
N ILE A 108 -23.29 -10.29 30.93
CA ILE A 108 -21.95 -10.32 31.50
C ILE A 108 -22.02 -10.90 32.91
N LEU A 109 -21.22 -11.93 33.16
CA LEU A 109 -21.15 -12.65 34.42
C LEU A 109 -19.74 -12.55 35.01
N LEU A 110 -19.66 -12.17 36.28
CA LEU A 110 -18.40 -12.10 37.03
C LEU A 110 -18.11 -13.46 37.66
N ILE A 111 -17.01 -14.11 37.28
CA ILE A 111 -16.62 -15.44 37.74
C ILE A 111 -15.84 -15.33 39.05
N HIS A 112 -16.37 -15.96 40.10
CA HIS A 112 -15.78 -15.99 41.45
C HIS A 112 -15.00 -17.27 41.73
N ASP A 113 -15.44 -18.40 41.19
CA ASP A 113 -14.81 -19.71 41.42
C ASP A 113 -14.93 -20.61 40.19
N LYS A 114 -13.80 -21.13 39.71
CA LYS A 114 -13.70 -22.04 38.56
C LYS A 114 -13.49 -23.46 39.05
N LYS A 115 -14.55 -24.25 39.14
CA LYS A 115 -14.45 -25.67 39.50
C LYS A 115 -14.10 -26.52 38.28
N ALA A 116 -13.32 -27.57 38.51
CA ALA A 116 -12.87 -28.50 37.48
C ALA A 116 -13.97 -29.42 36.92
N ASP A 117 -15.16 -29.41 37.52
CA ASP A 117 -16.34 -30.17 37.08
C ASP A 117 -17.16 -29.44 35.99
N GLY A 118 -16.70 -28.28 35.54
CA GLY A 118 -17.35 -27.49 34.50
C GLY A 118 -18.44 -26.54 35.01
N TRP A 119 -18.67 -26.47 36.33
CA TRP A 119 -19.66 -25.57 36.95
C TRP A 119 -19.00 -24.46 37.75
N TRP A 120 -19.15 -23.22 37.28
CA TRP A 120 -18.50 -22.06 37.88
C TRP A 120 -19.46 -21.28 38.77
N VAL A 121 -18.95 -20.64 39.81
CA VAL A 121 -19.74 -19.70 40.62
C VAL A 121 -19.62 -18.33 39.99
N ALA A 122 -20.74 -17.78 39.52
CA ALA A 122 -20.78 -16.47 38.88
C ALA A 122 -21.79 -15.53 39.55
N GLU A 123 -21.62 -14.23 39.33
CA GLU A 123 -22.53 -13.16 39.78
C GLU A 123 -23.04 -12.39 38.57
N ASN A 124 -24.37 -12.21 38.47
CA ASN A 124 -24.97 -11.42 37.40
C ASN A 124 -25.01 -9.91 37.73
N SER A 125 -25.44 -9.10 36.76
CA SER A 125 -25.59 -7.65 36.91
C SER A 125 -26.57 -7.21 38.02
N LYS A 126 -27.42 -8.12 38.51
CA LYS A 126 -28.37 -7.89 39.61
C LYS A 126 -27.79 -8.24 40.99
N GLY A 127 -26.54 -8.70 41.04
CA GLY A 127 -25.86 -9.13 42.27
C GLY A 127 -26.27 -10.52 42.77
N GLU A 128 -26.97 -11.30 41.95
CA GLU A 128 -27.37 -12.66 42.28
C GLU A 128 -26.23 -13.61 41.95
N ARG A 129 -25.90 -14.50 42.90
CA ARG A 129 -24.81 -15.49 42.76
C ARG A 129 -25.36 -16.89 42.64
N GLY A 130 -24.80 -17.67 41.73
CA GLY A 130 -25.14 -19.08 41.57
C GLY A 130 -24.19 -19.82 40.65
N LEU A 131 -24.48 -21.10 40.43
CA LEU A 131 -23.73 -21.97 39.54
C LEU A 131 -24.14 -21.74 38.09
N VAL A 132 -23.14 -21.70 37.21
CA VAL A 132 -23.31 -21.56 35.76
C VAL A 132 -22.43 -22.58 35.03
N PRO A 133 -22.91 -23.17 33.92
CA PRO A 133 -22.09 -24.09 33.12
C PRO A 133 -21.07 -23.31 32.29
N ARG A 134 -19.79 -23.73 32.33
CA ARG A 134 -18.70 -23.12 31.53
C ARG A 134 -19.03 -23.07 30.04
N THR A 135 -19.69 -24.09 29.49
CA THR A 135 -19.99 -24.21 28.06
C THR A 135 -20.93 -23.13 27.52
N TYR A 136 -21.53 -22.31 28.40
CA TYR A 136 -22.38 -21.19 28.03
C TYR A 136 -21.66 -19.84 28.11
N LEU A 137 -20.35 -19.83 28.34
CA LEU A 137 -19.56 -18.65 28.64
C LEU A 137 -18.36 -18.54 27.71
N VAL A 138 -18.12 -17.33 27.20
CA VAL A 138 -16.86 -16.95 26.55
C VAL A 138 -16.19 -15.86 27.38
N PRO A 139 -14.84 -15.79 27.42
CA PRO A 139 -14.14 -14.70 28.08
C PRO A 139 -14.65 -13.37 27.52
N LYS A 140 -14.97 -12.42 28.39
CA LYS A 140 -15.19 -11.06 27.92
C LYS A 140 -13.83 -10.56 27.47
N GLU A 141 -13.66 -10.32 26.17
CA GLU A 141 -12.50 -9.60 25.67
C GLU A 141 -12.42 -8.31 26.49
N GLU A 142 -11.33 -8.17 27.25
CA GLU A 142 -11.01 -6.88 27.84
C GLU A 142 -10.76 -5.95 26.65
N GLU A 143 -11.76 -5.12 26.30
CA GLU A 143 -11.43 -3.78 25.88
C GLU A 143 -10.62 -3.23 27.04
N GLU A 144 -9.29 -3.38 26.93
CA GLU A 144 -8.39 -2.63 27.76
C GLU A 144 -8.80 -1.19 27.54
N SER A 145 -9.54 -0.68 28.53
CA SER A 145 -9.64 0.72 28.87
C SER A 145 -8.25 1.17 29.32
N GLN A 146 -7.32 1.08 28.39
CA GLN A 146 -6.25 2.02 28.29
C GLN A 146 -6.97 3.36 28.14
N GLU A 147 -6.93 4.14 29.21
CA GLU A 147 -6.46 5.52 29.08
C GLU A 147 -5.08 5.48 28.40
N GLU A 148 -5.04 5.01 27.15
CA GLU A 148 -4.10 5.44 26.15
C GLU A 148 -4.45 6.90 26.04
N SER A 149 -3.61 7.71 26.68
CA SER A 149 -3.25 9.00 26.14
C SER A 149 -3.46 8.96 24.65
N GLU A 150 -4.41 9.75 24.18
CA GLU A 150 -4.41 10.26 22.84
C GLU A 150 -2.93 10.60 22.53
N GLU A 151 -2.23 9.72 21.81
CA GLU A 151 -1.44 10.20 20.71
C GLU A 151 -2.53 10.61 19.68
N HIS A 152 -3.28 11.70 19.87
CA HIS A 152 -2.76 13.05 19.63
C HIS A 152 -1.28 12.98 19.24
N ILE A 153 -1.08 12.51 18.00
CA ILE A 153 -0.11 13.11 17.11
C ILE A 153 -0.14 14.61 17.43
N GLU A 154 0.88 15.13 18.12
CA GLU A 154 0.99 16.53 18.53
C GLU A 154 1.10 17.50 17.32
N VAL A 155 0.73 17.05 16.12
CA VAL A 155 0.67 17.80 14.87
C VAL A 155 -0.77 17.87 14.30
N VAL A 156 -1.73 17.09 14.83
CA VAL A 156 -3.11 17.03 14.32
C VAL A 156 -3.97 18.22 14.78
N ASP A 157 -3.70 18.77 15.97
CA ASP A 157 -4.50 19.87 16.52
C ASP A 157 -4.26 21.19 15.75
N GLU A 158 -3.00 21.52 15.48
CA GLU A 158 -2.66 22.78 14.79
C GLU A 158 -3.18 22.85 13.34
N THR A 159 -3.19 21.73 12.61
CA THR A 159 -3.63 21.71 11.20
C THR A 159 -5.15 21.76 11.06
N ASN A 160 -5.89 21.12 11.98
CA ASN A 160 -7.35 21.25 12.02
C ASN A 160 -7.77 22.66 12.46
N ASP A 161 -7.12 23.21 13.50
CA ASP A 161 -7.38 24.55 14.01
C ASP A 161 -7.16 25.63 12.94
N THR A 162 -6.06 25.55 12.20
CA THR A 162 -5.77 26.51 11.12
C THR A 162 -6.84 26.46 10.03
N VAL A 163 -7.33 25.28 9.66
CA VAL A 163 -8.39 25.14 8.65
C VAL A 163 -9.74 25.61 9.18
N GLU A 164 -10.06 25.37 10.44
CA GLU A 164 -11.27 25.90 11.07
C GLU A 164 -11.27 27.44 11.10
N VAL A 165 -10.13 28.05 11.39
CA VAL A 165 -9.97 29.52 11.30
C VAL A 165 -10.13 30.00 9.85
N LEU A 166 -9.55 29.31 8.87
CA LEU A 166 -9.70 29.66 7.45
C LEU A 166 -11.14 29.52 6.95
N THR A 167 -11.89 28.51 7.41
CA THR A 167 -13.31 28.35 7.06
C THR A 167 -14.16 29.44 7.72
N THR A 168 -13.94 29.72 9.01
CA THR A 168 -14.65 30.74 9.79
C THR A 168 -14.43 32.15 9.23
N THR A 169 -13.23 32.45 8.78
CA THR A 169 -12.88 33.73 8.13
C THR A 169 -13.37 33.81 6.68
N GLY A 170 -13.98 32.76 6.14
CA GLY A 170 -14.44 32.69 4.74
C GLY A 170 -13.31 32.62 3.73
N ALA A 171 -12.08 32.30 4.17
CA ALA A 171 -10.93 32.12 3.29
C ALA A 171 -10.98 30.81 2.51
N VAL A 172 -11.68 29.79 3.02
CA VAL A 172 -11.89 28.52 2.31
C VAL A 172 -13.36 28.05 2.38
N PRO A 173 -13.86 27.33 1.36
CA PRO A 173 -15.21 26.78 1.37
C PRO A 173 -15.46 25.80 2.52
N ALA A 174 -16.69 25.77 3.06
CA ALA A 174 -17.03 24.97 4.24
C ALA A 174 -16.92 23.43 4.04
N GLY A 175 -16.99 22.96 2.79
CA GLY A 175 -16.82 21.55 2.45
C GLY A 175 -15.36 21.10 2.42
N PHE A 176 -14.39 22.01 2.57
CA PHE A 176 -12.97 21.68 2.54
C PHE A 176 -12.51 21.15 3.89
N ARG A 177 -11.50 20.28 3.88
CA ARG A 177 -10.82 19.70 5.04
C ARG A 177 -9.32 19.68 4.80
N PRO A 178 -8.48 19.45 5.82
CA PRO A 178 -7.13 18.94 5.59
C PRO A 178 -7.17 17.72 4.66
N SER A 179 -6.19 17.59 3.78
CA SER A 179 -6.12 16.44 2.86
C SER A 179 -5.72 15.18 3.62
N MET A 180 -6.60 14.18 3.62
CA MET A 180 -6.38 12.90 4.30
C MET A 180 -5.25 12.10 3.63
N LEU A 181 -5.23 12.05 2.29
CA LEU A 181 -4.15 11.36 1.57
C LEU A 181 -2.81 12.10 1.66
N PHE A 182 -2.83 13.41 1.89
CA PHE A 182 -1.60 14.16 2.18
C PHE A 182 -1.05 13.83 3.56
N GLN A 183 -1.90 13.78 4.60
CA GLN A 183 -1.49 13.40 5.95
C GLN A 183 -0.86 11.99 5.97
N LEU A 184 -1.51 11.01 5.35
CA LEU A 184 -0.96 9.66 5.21
C LEU A 184 0.41 9.66 4.51
N LEU A 185 0.58 10.43 3.44
CA LEU A 185 1.88 10.58 2.76
C LEU A 185 2.96 11.25 3.62
N GLN A 186 2.60 12.05 4.62
CA GLN A 186 3.55 12.65 5.55
C GLN A 186 3.92 11.71 6.69
N GLU A 187 3.00 10.85 7.11
CA GLU A 187 3.15 9.95 8.26
C GLU A 187 3.90 8.66 7.90
N GLY A 188 3.64 8.06 6.74
CA GLY A 188 4.11 6.71 6.42
C GLY A 188 4.80 6.56 5.07
N GLU A 189 5.96 5.91 5.06
CA GLU A 189 6.62 5.46 3.83
C GLU A 189 5.82 4.37 3.11
N GLU A 190 4.96 3.64 3.84
CA GLU A 190 4.10 2.58 3.29
C GLU A 190 3.18 3.09 2.16
N PHE A 191 2.78 4.37 2.17
CA PHE A 191 1.93 4.95 1.13
C PHE A 191 2.70 5.44 -0.09
N ARG A 192 4.02 5.21 -0.17
CA ARG A 192 4.84 5.65 -1.29
C ARG A 192 5.05 4.54 -2.31
N ALA A 193 5.27 4.95 -3.56
CA ALA A 193 5.53 4.00 -4.64
C ALA A 193 6.87 3.26 -4.45
N SER A 194 7.83 3.88 -3.76
CA SER A 194 9.12 3.29 -3.36
C SER A 194 8.92 2.03 -2.53
N HIS A 195 8.07 2.10 -1.51
CA HIS A 195 7.72 0.96 -0.66
C HIS A 195 7.16 -0.20 -1.48
N TYR A 196 6.11 0.02 -2.27
CA TYR A 196 5.48 -1.04 -3.08
C TYR A 196 6.38 -1.62 -4.19
N LEU A 197 7.44 -0.91 -4.60
CA LEU A 197 8.36 -1.41 -5.62
C LEU A 197 9.31 -2.48 -5.07
N GLN A 198 9.58 -2.45 -3.76
CA GLN A 198 10.40 -3.43 -3.05
C GLN A 198 9.76 -4.82 -3.03
N PRO A 199 10.55 -5.90 -2.90
CA PRO A 199 10.01 -7.25 -2.88
C PRO A 199 9.25 -7.50 -1.58
N GLU A 200 8.25 -8.37 -1.63
CA GLU A 200 7.48 -8.78 -0.46
C GLU A 200 7.92 -10.17 0.00
N LEU A 201 8.18 -10.33 1.29
CA LEU A 201 8.54 -11.62 1.86
C LEU A 201 7.30 -12.51 2.05
N THR A 202 7.48 -13.83 1.93
CA THR A 202 6.46 -14.79 2.36
C THR A 202 6.28 -14.75 3.88
N PRO A 203 5.18 -15.28 4.45
CA PRO A 203 5.00 -15.34 5.91
C PRO A 203 6.17 -16.01 6.66
N SER A 204 6.84 -16.99 6.04
CA SER A 204 8.03 -17.64 6.59
C SER A 204 9.29 -16.77 6.54
N GLN A 205 9.28 -15.67 5.81
CA GLN A 205 10.43 -14.81 5.48
C GLN A 205 11.59 -15.52 4.75
N LEU A 206 11.36 -16.72 4.21
CA LEU A 206 12.38 -17.52 3.52
C LEU A 206 12.35 -17.39 1.99
N ALA A 207 11.34 -16.72 1.45
CA ALA A 207 11.17 -16.51 0.02
C ALA A 207 10.47 -15.17 -0.26
N PHE A 208 10.45 -14.76 -1.52
CA PHE A 208 9.67 -13.61 -1.96
C PHE A 208 8.31 -14.07 -2.50
N LYS A 209 7.24 -13.43 -2.05
CA LYS A 209 5.85 -13.69 -2.46
C LYS A 209 5.58 -13.22 -3.88
N ASP A 210 6.17 -12.09 -4.28
CA ASP A 210 5.83 -11.37 -5.50
C ASP A 210 7.00 -11.27 -6.51
N LEU A 211 8.11 -11.96 -6.24
CA LEU A 211 9.29 -12.02 -7.09
C LEU A 211 9.75 -13.47 -7.27
N VAL A 212 9.53 -14.04 -8.47
CA VAL A 212 9.86 -15.44 -8.77
C VAL A 212 10.64 -15.53 -10.08
N TRP A 213 11.70 -16.33 -10.12
CA TRP A 213 12.57 -16.44 -11.31
C TRP A 213 11.99 -17.41 -12.36
N ASN A 214 12.04 -17.01 -13.64
CA ASN A 214 11.73 -17.86 -14.79
C ASN A 214 13.02 -18.24 -15.52
N SER A 215 13.47 -19.48 -15.36
CA SER A 215 14.71 -19.98 -15.95
C SER A 215 14.64 -20.11 -17.48
N GLU A 216 13.48 -20.45 -18.04
CA GLU A 216 13.30 -20.61 -19.50
C GLU A 216 13.45 -19.28 -20.25
N LYS A 217 12.89 -18.21 -19.67
CA LYS A 217 12.92 -16.85 -20.25
C LYS A 217 14.08 -16.01 -19.71
N ASN A 218 14.84 -16.52 -18.73
CA ASN A 218 15.94 -15.82 -18.07
C ASN A 218 15.53 -14.41 -17.57
N THR A 219 14.39 -14.34 -16.87
CA THR A 219 13.81 -13.11 -16.30
C THR A 219 12.85 -13.48 -15.17
N ILE A 220 12.35 -12.50 -14.41
CA ILE A 220 11.27 -12.73 -13.44
C ILE A 220 9.95 -13.16 -14.11
N HIS A 221 9.12 -13.91 -13.39
CA HIS A 221 7.78 -14.32 -13.85
C HIS A 221 6.85 -13.11 -13.97
N ALA A 222 6.10 -13.08 -15.08
CA ALA A 222 4.99 -12.15 -15.25
C ALA A 222 3.80 -12.60 -14.41
N ARG A 223 3.25 -11.72 -13.56
CA ARG A 223 2.12 -11.99 -12.67
C ARG A 223 0.89 -11.16 -13.08
N PRO A 224 -0.14 -11.80 -13.67
CA PRO A 224 -1.44 -11.18 -13.85
C PRO A 224 -2.10 -10.90 -12.49
N THR A 225 -2.89 -9.84 -12.43
CA THR A 225 -3.58 -9.40 -11.20
C THR A 225 -5.09 -9.34 -11.44
N ARG A 226 -5.89 -9.50 -10.37
CA ARG A 226 -7.35 -9.36 -10.40
C ARG A 226 -7.79 -8.00 -10.98
N VAL A 227 -7.14 -6.93 -10.52
CA VAL A 227 -7.33 -5.56 -11.01
C VAL A 227 -6.13 -5.17 -11.87
N SER A 228 -6.39 -4.84 -13.14
CA SER A 228 -5.39 -4.27 -14.04
C SER A 228 -6.09 -3.33 -15.03
N LEU A 229 -5.98 -2.02 -14.78
CA LEU A 229 -6.73 -0.97 -15.48
C LEU A 229 -5.81 0.19 -15.87
N ILE A 230 -6.26 0.97 -16.84
CA ILE A 230 -5.76 2.33 -17.11
C ILE A 230 -6.83 3.34 -16.70
N VAL A 231 -6.44 4.30 -15.88
CA VAL A 231 -7.29 5.39 -15.40
C VAL A 231 -6.75 6.70 -15.97
N THR A 232 -7.57 7.36 -16.79
CA THR A 232 -7.25 8.67 -17.37
C THR A 232 -8.02 9.76 -16.62
N LEU A 233 -7.34 10.61 -15.85
CA LEU A 233 -7.92 11.86 -15.35
C LEU A 233 -8.13 12.81 -16.54
N CYS A 234 -9.37 13.27 -16.74
CA CYS A 234 -9.70 14.12 -17.88
C CYS A 234 -9.81 15.59 -17.47
N SER A 235 -10.68 15.88 -16.50
CA SER A 235 -10.87 17.23 -15.98
C SER A 235 -11.67 17.24 -14.69
N CYS A 236 -11.49 18.27 -13.87
CA CYS A 236 -12.40 18.61 -12.78
C CYS A 236 -13.20 19.87 -13.18
N LYS A 237 -14.47 19.95 -12.81
CA LYS A 237 -15.33 21.11 -13.11
C LYS A 237 -16.08 21.56 -11.86
N MET A 238 -16.42 22.86 -11.84
CA MET A 238 -17.16 23.49 -10.75
C MET A 238 -16.47 23.35 -9.38
N ILE A 239 -15.13 23.21 -9.36
CA ILE A 239 -14.39 23.10 -8.10
C ILE A 239 -14.41 24.47 -7.40
N PRO A 240 -14.89 24.57 -6.16
CA PRO A 240 -14.92 25.84 -5.44
C PRO A 240 -13.52 26.45 -5.35
N VAL A 241 -13.45 27.77 -5.51
CA VAL A 241 -12.18 28.50 -5.45
C VAL A 241 -12.02 29.03 -4.02
N PRO A 242 -10.85 28.85 -3.39
CA PRO A 242 -10.56 29.51 -2.13
C PRO A 242 -10.69 31.03 -2.20
N GLY A 243 -11.03 31.65 -1.08
CA GLY A 243 -11.07 33.10 -0.92
C GLY A 243 -9.68 33.73 -0.89
N THR A 244 -9.64 35.05 -0.74
CA THR A 244 -8.40 35.85 -0.79
C THR A 244 -7.46 35.66 0.40
N GLY A 245 -7.87 34.91 1.43
CA GLY A 245 -7.03 34.62 2.61
C GLY A 245 -5.90 33.63 2.34
N VAL A 246 -6.00 32.85 1.25
CA VAL A 246 -4.99 31.86 0.87
C VAL A 246 -4.52 32.07 -0.56
N ARG A 247 -3.24 31.76 -0.81
CA ARG A 247 -2.65 31.71 -2.14
C ARG A 247 -2.47 30.25 -2.56
N VAL A 248 -3.19 29.82 -3.58
CA VAL A 248 -3.07 28.48 -4.15
C VAL A 248 -1.75 28.35 -4.93
N LEU A 249 -0.92 27.39 -4.54
CA LEU A 249 0.38 27.08 -5.13
C LEU A 249 0.30 25.91 -6.11
N SER A 250 -0.53 24.91 -5.81
CA SER A 250 -0.79 23.75 -6.68
C SER A 250 -2.24 23.33 -6.62
N ARG A 251 -2.71 22.71 -7.71
CA ARG A 251 -3.97 21.97 -7.81
C ARG A 251 -3.62 20.58 -8.31
N HIS A 252 -4.16 19.55 -7.69
CA HIS A 252 -3.79 18.17 -8.01
C HIS A 252 -4.90 17.20 -7.63
N VAL A 253 -4.77 15.97 -8.10
CA VAL A 253 -5.58 14.83 -7.67
C VAL A 253 -4.63 13.79 -7.09
N ARG A 254 -4.96 13.30 -5.89
CA ARG A 254 -4.37 12.08 -5.35
C ARG A 254 -5.32 10.92 -5.55
N LEU A 255 -4.78 9.77 -5.90
CA LEU A 255 -5.55 8.55 -6.06
C LEU A 255 -4.83 7.34 -5.47
N CYS A 256 -5.59 6.46 -4.85
CA CYS A 256 -5.13 5.21 -4.26
C CYS A 256 -6.22 4.13 -4.39
N LEU A 257 -5.85 2.87 -4.23
CA LEU A 257 -6.81 1.80 -4.00
C LEU A 257 -7.33 1.93 -2.56
N PHE A 258 -8.63 1.70 -2.40
CA PHE A 258 -9.35 1.88 -1.14
C PHE A 258 -10.49 0.87 -1.07
N ASP A 259 -10.69 0.24 0.08
CA ASP A 259 -11.75 -0.76 0.27
C ASP A 259 -13.03 -0.22 0.91
N GLY A 260 -13.11 1.09 1.15
CA GLY A 260 -14.19 1.71 1.93
C GLY A 260 -13.79 2.07 3.35
N SER A 261 -12.70 1.48 3.85
CA SER A 261 -12.17 1.70 5.20
C SER A 261 -10.69 2.08 5.21
N ARG A 262 -9.84 1.40 4.45
CA ARG A 262 -8.38 1.55 4.47
C ARG A 262 -7.83 1.79 3.07
N VAL A 263 -6.72 2.52 3.02
CA VAL A 263 -5.91 2.66 1.80
C VAL A 263 -5.11 1.37 1.60
N LEU A 264 -5.15 0.82 0.39
CA LEU A 264 -4.57 -0.49 0.04
C LEU A 264 -3.34 -0.39 -0.88
N SER A 265 -2.97 0.81 -1.32
CA SER A 265 -1.87 1.00 -2.26
C SER A 265 -1.08 2.26 -1.95
N ASN A 266 0.01 2.45 -2.69
CA ASN A 266 0.65 3.75 -2.75
C ASN A 266 -0.34 4.83 -3.22
N ILE A 267 -0.09 6.05 -2.78
CA ILE A 267 -0.86 7.23 -3.16
C ILE A 267 -0.16 7.88 -4.35
N HIS A 268 -0.82 7.86 -5.50
CA HIS A 268 -0.30 8.48 -6.72
C HIS A 268 -0.83 9.92 -6.85
N THR A 269 0.02 10.86 -7.24
CA THR A 269 -0.33 12.28 -7.36
C THR A 269 -0.20 12.75 -8.81
N VAL A 270 -1.25 13.40 -9.33
CA VAL A 270 -1.26 14.03 -10.65
C VAL A 270 -1.57 15.52 -10.52
N ARG A 271 -0.65 16.38 -10.97
CA ARG A 271 -0.82 17.83 -10.94
C ARG A 271 -1.73 18.28 -12.10
N ALA A 272 -2.66 19.17 -11.77
CA ALA A 272 -3.58 19.74 -12.73
C ALA A 272 -3.04 21.05 -13.33
N THR A 273 -3.47 21.31 -14.55
CA THR A 273 -3.34 22.62 -15.22
C THR A 273 -4.66 23.37 -15.13
N TRP A 274 -4.62 24.69 -15.17
CA TRP A 274 -5.82 25.53 -15.09
C TRP A 274 -5.59 26.88 -15.78
N LEU A 275 -6.69 27.57 -16.10
CA LEU A 275 -6.63 28.89 -16.72
C LEU A 275 -7.25 29.94 -15.78
N PRO A 276 -6.64 31.14 -15.62
CA PRO A 276 -7.18 32.22 -14.79
C PRO A 276 -8.61 32.65 -15.17
N LYS A 277 -8.97 32.52 -16.44
CA LYS A 277 -10.33 32.83 -16.93
C LYS A 277 -11.39 31.80 -16.50
N ASN A 278 -10.97 30.60 -16.08
CA ASN A 278 -11.85 29.53 -15.64
C ASN A 278 -11.22 28.74 -14.46
N PRO A 279 -11.10 29.36 -13.27
CA PRO A 279 -10.36 28.79 -12.14
C PRO A 279 -11.04 27.57 -11.48
N GLN A 280 -12.34 27.36 -11.76
CA GLN A 280 -13.13 26.23 -11.28
C GLN A 280 -12.97 24.97 -12.15
N THR A 281 -12.24 25.08 -13.28
CA THR A 281 -11.99 23.96 -14.18
C THR A 281 -10.52 23.62 -14.18
N TRP A 282 -10.22 22.35 -13.87
CA TRP A 282 -8.87 21.82 -13.86
C TRP A 282 -8.75 20.80 -14.98
N THR A 283 -7.63 20.80 -15.68
CA THR A 283 -7.37 19.93 -16.83
C THR A 283 -6.10 19.12 -16.64
N PHE A 284 -6.11 17.91 -17.17
CA PHE A 284 -4.98 16.99 -17.09
C PHE A 284 -4.54 16.65 -18.51
N SER A 285 -3.24 16.46 -18.70
CA SER A 285 -2.74 15.99 -19.98
C SER A 285 -3.04 14.50 -20.07
N PRO A 286 -3.83 14.03 -21.04
CA PRO A 286 -4.22 12.62 -21.09
C PRO A 286 -3.04 11.70 -21.37
N ARG A 287 -1.91 12.23 -21.87
CA ARG A 287 -0.67 11.49 -22.04
C ARG A 287 0.52 12.43 -22.08
N VAL A 288 1.52 12.17 -21.25
CA VAL A 288 2.81 12.83 -21.36
C VAL A 288 3.65 12.20 -22.48
N MET A 289 4.06 13.03 -23.46
CA MET A 289 5.01 12.65 -24.51
C MET A 289 6.17 13.65 -24.54
N GLY A 290 7.39 13.16 -24.78
CA GLY A 290 8.58 14.00 -24.88
C GLY A 290 8.92 14.72 -23.57
N ILE A 291 9.03 16.05 -23.64
CA ILE A 291 9.53 16.93 -22.57
C ILE A 291 8.46 17.38 -21.56
N LEU A 292 7.20 17.01 -21.75
CA LEU A 292 6.17 17.37 -20.79
C LEU A 292 6.47 16.68 -19.45
N PRO A 293 6.38 17.39 -18.31
CA PRO A 293 6.60 16.77 -17.00
C PRO A 293 5.60 15.64 -16.75
N SER A 294 6.12 14.48 -16.36
CA SER A 294 5.36 13.29 -15.96
C SER A 294 4.31 13.55 -14.88
N LEU A 295 4.55 14.53 -14.00
CA LEU A 295 3.60 14.90 -12.97
C LEU A 295 2.26 15.41 -13.53
N LEU A 296 2.22 15.83 -14.79
CA LEU A 296 1.00 16.25 -15.49
C LEU A 296 0.31 15.08 -16.22
N ASP A 297 0.88 13.87 -16.16
CA ASP A 297 0.36 12.69 -16.83
C ASP A 297 -0.93 12.22 -16.17
N GLY A 298 -2.05 12.46 -16.83
CA GLY A 298 -3.36 12.00 -16.40
C GLY A 298 -3.59 10.51 -16.64
N ASP A 299 -2.73 9.82 -17.39
CA ASP A 299 -2.83 8.37 -17.65
C ASP A 299 -2.03 7.56 -16.60
N SER A 300 -2.74 6.93 -15.67
CA SER A 300 -2.17 6.06 -14.64
C SER A 300 -2.55 4.60 -14.87
N PHE A 301 -1.62 3.67 -14.63
CA PHE A 301 -1.97 2.26 -14.44
C PHE A 301 -2.38 2.02 -13.00
N VAL A 302 -3.32 1.08 -12.81
CA VAL A 302 -3.76 0.62 -11.49
C VAL A 302 -3.69 -0.90 -11.48
N ARG A 303 -2.92 -1.45 -10.55
CA ARG A 303 -2.79 -2.89 -10.29
C ARG A 303 -3.17 -3.20 -8.85
N SER A 304 -3.92 -4.27 -8.65
CA SER A 304 -4.17 -4.86 -7.33
C SER A 304 -4.53 -6.32 -7.47
N ASN A 305 -4.14 -7.12 -6.49
CA ASN A 305 -4.63 -8.48 -6.33
C ASN A 305 -5.49 -8.67 -5.07
N SER A 306 -5.85 -7.58 -4.37
CA SER A 306 -6.74 -7.63 -3.20
C SER A 306 -8.06 -8.29 -3.56
N LEU A 307 -8.57 -9.10 -2.62
CA LEU A 307 -9.82 -9.86 -2.76
C LEU A 307 -11.05 -9.08 -2.26
N SER A 308 -10.87 -7.90 -1.67
CA SER A 308 -11.96 -7.08 -1.16
C SER A 308 -13.06 -6.88 -2.22
N SER A 309 -14.31 -7.09 -1.80
CA SER A 309 -15.50 -6.91 -2.63
C SER A 309 -15.81 -5.42 -2.86
N ASP A 310 -15.40 -4.58 -1.91
CA ASP A 310 -15.61 -3.13 -1.93
C ASP A 310 -14.43 -2.36 -2.55
N ILE A 311 -13.41 -3.06 -3.05
CA ILE A 311 -12.25 -2.43 -3.68
C ILE A 311 -12.65 -1.41 -4.75
N GLY A 312 -12.11 -0.22 -4.59
CA GLY A 312 -12.34 0.92 -5.46
C GLY A 312 -11.11 1.80 -5.57
N ILE A 313 -11.24 2.85 -6.36
CA ILE A 313 -10.26 3.93 -6.44
C ILE A 313 -10.83 5.13 -5.72
N LEU A 314 -10.13 5.57 -4.68
CA LEU A 314 -10.39 6.83 -4.03
C LEU A 314 -9.65 7.94 -4.78
N PHE A 315 -10.35 9.03 -5.09
CA PHE A 315 -9.79 10.25 -5.65
C PHE A 315 -10.00 11.37 -4.66
N GLU A 316 -8.93 12.06 -4.29
CA GLU A 316 -8.97 13.28 -3.48
C GLU A 316 -8.46 14.45 -4.31
N LEU A 317 -9.26 15.51 -4.47
CA LEU A 317 -8.83 16.72 -5.17
C LEU A 317 -8.15 17.63 -4.16
N GLY A 318 -6.87 17.90 -4.33
CA GLY A 318 -6.07 18.69 -3.40
C GLY A 318 -5.72 20.07 -3.93
N ILE A 319 -5.57 21.02 -3.00
CA ILE A 319 -4.85 22.28 -3.22
C ILE A 319 -3.73 22.45 -2.20
N THR A 320 -2.52 22.69 -2.68
CA THR A 320 -1.44 23.20 -1.83
C THR A 320 -1.56 24.70 -1.75
N TYR A 321 -1.54 25.25 -0.54
CA TYR A 321 -1.73 26.69 -0.32
C TYR A 321 -0.63 27.29 0.55
N LYS A 322 -0.53 28.62 0.49
CA LYS A 322 0.17 29.44 1.47
C LYS A 322 -0.81 30.43 2.07
N CYS A 323 -0.93 30.47 3.38
CA CYS A 323 -1.74 31.44 4.09
C CYS A 323 -1.15 32.84 3.91
N ASN A 324 -1.96 33.84 3.58
CA ASN A 324 -1.48 35.20 3.32
C ASN A 324 -1.14 35.95 4.61
N SER A 325 -1.80 35.64 5.73
CA SER A 325 -1.57 36.30 7.03
C SER A 325 -0.40 35.69 7.79
N THR A 326 -0.33 34.36 7.87
CA THR A 326 0.70 33.65 8.65
C THR A 326 1.92 33.26 7.81
N GLY A 327 1.75 33.12 6.50
CA GLY A 327 2.80 32.59 5.62
C GLY A 327 2.95 31.06 5.69
N GLU A 328 2.17 30.38 6.52
CA GLU A 328 2.18 28.91 6.66
C GLU A 328 1.71 28.24 5.38
N ARG A 329 2.21 27.03 5.16
CA ARG A 329 1.84 26.19 4.01
C ARG A 329 1.08 24.99 4.52
N GLY A 330 0.11 24.55 3.75
CA GLY A 330 -0.64 23.36 4.04
C GLY A 330 -1.31 22.81 2.80
N GLU A 331 -2.09 21.75 3.00
CA GLU A 331 -2.88 21.15 1.94
C GLU A 331 -4.33 20.88 2.36
N LEU A 332 -5.25 21.19 1.45
CA LEU A 332 -6.68 21.00 1.65
C LEU A 332 -7.25 20.06 0.60
N SER A 333 -8.16 19.20 1.05
CA SER A 333 -9.12 18.52 0.21
C SER A 333 -10.21 19.48 -0.25
N CYS A 334 -10.36 19.61 -1.57
CA CYS A 334 -11.47 20.29 -2.24
C CYS A 334 -12.67 19.36 -2.48
N GLY A 335 -12.62 18.16 -1.92
CA GLY A 335 -13.61 17.11 -2.10
C GLY A 335 -13.01 15.84 -2.68
N TRP A 336 -13.73 14.76 -2.49
CA TRP A 336 -13.29 13.42 -2.85
C TRP A 336 -14.39 12.67 -3.62
N ALA A 337 -13.98 11.64 -4.35
CA ALA A 337 -14.88 10.72 -5.01
C ALA A 337 -14.34 9.30 -4.93
N PHE A 338 -15.25 8.33 -4.89
CA PHE A 338 -14.90 6.92 -4.84
C PHE A 338 -15.54 6.17 -6.01
N LEU A 339 -14.71 5.42 -6.74
CA LEU A 339 -15.15 4.57 -7.84
C LEU A 339 -14.92 3.10 -7.48
N LYS A 340 -15.98 2.39 -7.08
CA LYS A 340 -15.94 0.93 -6.94
C LYS A 340 -15.52 0.28 -8.26
N LEU A 341 -14.66 -0.72 -8.19
CA LEU A 341 -14.14 -1.42 -9.37
C LEU A 341 -14.98 -2.62 -9.78
N PHE A 342 -15.82 -3.12 -8.87
CA PHE A 342 -16.74 -4.22 -9.11
C PHE A 342 -18.16 -3.83 -8.68
N THR A 343 -19.14 -4.42 -9.35
CA THR A 343 -20.53 -4.38 -8.89
C THR A 343 -20.70 -5.27 -7.65
N SER A 344 -21.83 -5.15 -6.95
CA SER A 344 -22.20 -6.05 -5.85
C SER A 344 -22.26 -7.53 -6.27
N SER A 345 -22.43 -7.80 -7.57
CA SER A 345 -22.39 -9.15 -8.15
C SER A 345 -20.98 -9.58 -8.60
N GLY A 346 -19.93 -8.84 -8.26
CA GLY A 346 -18.53 -9.16 -8.60
C GLY A 346 -18.13 -8.87 -10.05
N ILE A 347 -18.95 -8.18 -10.84
CA ILE A 347 -18.65 -7.89 -12.25
C ILE A 347 -17.79 -6.62 -12.33
N PRO A 348 -16.66 -6.62 -13.07
CA PRO A 348 -15.85 -5.42 -13.25
C PRO A 348 -16.63 -4.26 -13.86
N VAL A 349 -16.37 -3.04 -13.39
CA VAL A 349 -17.01 -1.84 -13.96
C VAL A 349 -16.64 -1.65 -15.43
N PRO A 350 -17.58 -1.17 -16.27
CA PRO A 350 -17.35 -1.06 -17.70
C PRO A 350 -16.25 -0.04 -18.05
N SER A 351 -15.51 -0.32 -19.12
CA SER A 351 -14.56 0.63 -19.70
C SER A 351 -15.29 1.80 -20.36
N LYS A 352 -15.47 2.91 -19.63
CA LYS A 352 -16.15 4.12 -20.13
C LYS A 352 -15.64 5.39 -19.43
N MET A 353 -16.23 6.51 -19.83
CA MET A 353 -16.09 7.77 -19.09
C MET A 353 -17.06 7.76 -17.91
N TYR A 354 -16.55 8.18 -16.75
CA TYR A 354 -17.26 8.34 -15.49
C TYR A 354 -17.25 9.82 -15.13
N GLU A 355 -18.43 10.33 -14.77
CA GLU A 355 -18.60 11.64 -14.17
C GLU A 355 -18.92 11.40 -12.69
N LEU A 356 -17.93 11.66 -11.84
CA LEU A 356 -18.00 11.42 -10.41
C LEU A 356 -18.34 12.73 -9.70
N VAL A 357 -19.47 12.77 -9.02
CA VAL A 357 -19.83 13.90 -8.16
C VAL A 357 -18.94 13.86 -6.92
N LEU A 358 -18.38 15.02 -6.57
CA LEU A 358 -17.50 15.12 -5.40
C LEU A 358 -18.31 15.27 -4.12
N SER A 359 -17.86 14.58 -3.08
CA SER A 359 -18.31 14.76 -1.70
C SER A 359 -17.32 15.68 -0.97
N GLY A 360 -17.83 16.53 -0.08
CA GLY A 360 -16.98 17.31 0.82
C GLY A 360 -16.50 16.45 1.99
N GLY A 361 -15.75 17.04 2.90
CA GLY A 361 -15.27 16.29 4.06
C GLY A 361 -14.16 15.29 3.72
N THR A 362 -14.08 14.22 4.51
CA THR A 362 -13.21 13.05 4.26
C THR A 362 -14.03 11.85 3.78
N PRO A 363 -13.41 10.78 3.25
CA PRO A 363 -14.10 9.54 2.88
C PRO A 363 -14.93 8.89 3.99
N TYR A 364 -14.62 9.22 5.25
CA TYR A 364 -15.29 8.71 6.44
C TYR A 364 -16.49 9.58 6.88
N GLU A 365 -16.59 10.80 6.38
CA GLU A 365 -17.69 11.72 6.65
C GLU A 365 -18.82 11.52 5.64
N ARG A 366 -20.06 11.32 6.13
CA ARG A 366 -21.24 11.14 5.27
C ARG A 366 -22.02 12.45 5.13
N GLY A 367 -22.47 12.72 3.91
CA GLY A 367 -23.42 13.81 3.62
C GLY A 367 -22.84 15.23 3.64
N VAL A 368 -21.52 15.36 3.65
CA VAL A 368 -20.86 16.68 3.59
C VAL A 368 -20.86 17.18 2.14
N GLU A 369 -21.50 18.33 1.91
CA GLU A 369 -21.49 18.98 0.59
C GLU A 369 -20.18 19.75 0.37
N VAL A 370 -19.61 19.64 -0.83
CA VAL A 370 -18.40 20.41 -1.22
C VAL A 370 -18.66 21.93 -1.21
N ASP A 371 -19.83 22.35 -1.70
CA ASP A 371 -20.28 23.75 -1.66
C ASP A 371 -21.76 23.85 -1.23
N PRO A 372 -22.02 24.08 0.08
CA PRO A 372 -23.36 24.26 0.61
C PRO A 372 -24.13 25.47 0.04
N SER A 373 -23.47 26.39 -0.68
CA SER A 373 -24.14 27.50 -1.34
C SER A 373 -25.00 27.05 -2.54
N ILE A 374 -24.67 25.90 -3.15
CA ILE A 374 -25.42 25.35 -4.29
C ILE A 374 -26.82 24.91 -3.84
N SER A 375 -26.90 24.12 -2.76
CA SER A 375 -28.16 23.66 -2.18
C SER A 375 -28.99 24.81 -1.61
N ARG A 376 -28.35 25.79 -0.96
CA ARG A 376 -29.05 27.01 -0.48
C ARG A 376 -29.67 27.86 -1.59
N ARG A 377 -29.11 27.82 -2.80
CA ARG A 377 -29.61 28.55 -3.97
C ARG A 377 -30.55 27.71 -4.85
N ALA A 378 -30.73 26.43 -4.54
CA ALA A 378 -31.67 25.56 -5.24
C ALA A 378 -33.10 25.90 -4.78
N GLY A 379 -33.87 26.58 -5.63
CA GLY A 379 -35.30 26.78 -5.35
C GLY A 379 -36.10 25.50 -5.57
N SER A 380 -37.36 25.49 -5.13
CA SER A 380 -38.23 24.31 -5.10
C SER A 380 -38.73 23.82 -6.47
N GLY A 381 -38.44 24.55 -7.55
CA GLY A 381 -38.88 24.19 -8.90
C GLY A 381 -37.97 23.15 -9.56
N VAL A 382 -38.55 22.20 -10.30
CA VAL A 382 -37.85 21.12 -11.03
C VAL A 382 -36.74 21.66 -11.96
N PHE A 383 -36.99 22.79 -12.63
CA PHE A 383 -35.98 23.44 -13.49
C PHE A 383 -34.80 24.02 -12.70
N GLN A 384 -35.06 24.59 -11.51
CA GLN A 384 -34.02 25.11 -10.63
C GLN A 384 -33.19 23.98 -10.00
N GLN A 385 -33.83 22.86 -9.64
CA GLN A 385 -33.16 21.64 -9.20
C GLN A 385 -32.27 21.02 -10.31
N LEU A 386 -32.74 21.00 -11.55
CA LEU A 386 -31.91 20.52 -12.67
C LEU A 386 -30.69 21.43 -12.92
N MET A 387 -30.87 22.73 -12.76
CA MET A 387 -29.78 23.71 -12.89
C MET A 387 -28.79 23.66 -11.72
N SER A 388 -29.21 23.28 -10.50
CA SER A 388 -28.29 23.09 -9.37
C SER A 388 -27.47 21.81 -9.51
N LEU A 389 -28.03 20.73 -10.05
CA LEU A 389 -27.27 19.50 -10.36
C LEU A 389 -26.11 19.76 -11.32
N ARG A 390 -26.29 20.61 -12.34
CA ARG A 390 -25.22 21.00 -13.29
C ARG A 390 -24.12 21.87 -12.68
N LYS A 391 -24.33 22.38 -11.46
CA LYS A 391 -23.35 23.20 -10.74
C LYS A 391 -22.54 22.40 -9.73
N GLN A 392 -22.88 21.12 -9.52
CA GLN A 392 -22.14 20.29 -8.58
C GLN A 392 -20.69 20.10 -9.01
N PRO A 393 -19.73 20.12 -8.07
CA PRO A 393 -18.34 19.80 -8.36
C PRO A 393 -18.22 18.35 -8.85
N VAL A 394 -17.53 18.16 -9.98
CA VAL A 394 -17.40 16.85 -10.61
C VAL A 394 -15.97 16.57 -11.06
N LEU A 395 -15.57 15.30 -10.97
CA LEU A 395 -14.36 14.74 -11.54
C LEU A 395 -14.73 13.85 -12.73
N LEU A 396 -14.13 14.11 -13.89
CA LEU A 396 -14.28 13.29 -15.09
C LEU A 396 -13.08 12.36 -15.23
N VAL A 397 -13.33 11.05 -15.18
CA VAL A 397 -12.32 10.00 -15.27
C VAL A 397 -12.70 9.05 -16.39
N LYS A 398 -11.73 8.56 -17.17
CA LYS A 398 -11.95 7.49 -18.14
C LYS A 398 -11.23 6.23 -17.68
N VAL A 399 -11.97 5.14 -17.52
CA VAL A 399 -11.40 3.82 -17.17
C VAL A 399 -11.34 2.98 -18.44
N LYS A 400 -10.22 2.28 -18.64
CA LYS A 400 -10.01 1.37 -19.76
C LYS A 400 -9.27 0.12 -19.31
N SER A 401 -9.49 -0.98 -20.02
CA SER A 401 -8.58 -2.12 -19.94
C SER A 401 -7.26 -1.81 -20.65
N PRO A 402 -6.11 -2.27 -20.14
CA PRO A 402 -4.84 -2.14 -20.84
C PRO A 402 -4.87 -2.95 -22.15
N SER A 403 -4.12 -2.48 -23.15
CA SER A 403 -3.86 -3.29 -24.36
C SER A 403 -3.11 -4.57 -24.00
N VAL A 404 -3.14 -5.60 -24.85
CA VAL A 404 -2.38 -6.85 -24.63
C VAL A 404 -0.91 -6.55 -24.34
N HIS A 405 -0.28 -5.73 -25.19
CA HIS A 405 1.12 -5.33 -25.01
C HIS A 405 1.37 -4.59 -23.68
N SER A 406 0.48 -3.66 -23.31
CA SER A 406 0.59 -2.95 -22.03
C SER A 406 0.42 -3.91 -20.84
N LYS A 407 -0.51 -4.86 -20.93
CA LYS A 407 -0.75 -5.87 -19.89
C LYS A 407 0.48 -6.77 -19.71
N ASP A 408 1.10 -7.21 -20.80
CA ASP A 408 2.30 -8.03 -20.76
C ASP A 408 3.46 -7.32 -20.05
N ILE A 409 3.63 -6.01 -20.27
CA ILE A 409 4.64 -5.20 -19.57
C ILE A 409 4.26 -5.01 -18.10
N LEU A 410 3.01 -4.62 -17.83
CA LEU A 410 2.54 -4.35 -16.47
C LEU A 410 2.70 -5.58 -15.57
N ASN A 411 2.57 -6.80 -16.10
CA ASN A 411 2.71 -8.02 -15.32
C ASN A 411 4.10 -8.25 -14.71
N PHE A 412 5.12 -7.46 -15.07
CA PHE A 412 6.42 -7.49 -14.41
C PHE A 412 6.53 -6.54 -13.20
N LEU A 413 5.47 -5.76 -12.93
CA LEU A 413 5.38 -4.84 -11.80
C LEU A 413 4.73 -5.52 -10.58
N PRO A 414 4.88 -4.95 -9.37
CA PRO A 414 4.21 -5.44 -8.16
C PRO A 414 2.71 -5.68 -8.40
N GLU A 415 2.15 -6.62 -7.63
CA GLU A 415 0.73 -6.95 -7.74
C GLU A 415 -0.18 -5.78 -7.37
N THR A 416 0.25 -4.98 -6.40
CA THR A 416 -0.40 -3.74 -5.99
C THR A 416 0.53 -2.57 -6.25
N LEU A 417 0.17 -1.72 -7.21
CA LEU A 417 0.91 -0.50 -7.53
C LEU A 417 0.06 0.42 -8.41
N ILE A 418 0.12 1.72 -8.13
CA ILE A 418 -0.40 2.78 -8.99
C ILE A 418 0.76 3.66 -9.45
N GLY A 419 0.81 3.97 -10.74
CA GLY A 419 1.84 4.86 -11.27
C GLY A 419 1.50 5.43 -12.65
N GLY A 420 2.29 6.41 -13.07
CA GLY A 420 2.15 7.01 -14.39
C GLY A 420 2.53 6.04 -15.51
N MET A 421 1.74 6.00 -16.58
CA MET A 421 2.04 5.16 -17.74
C MET A 421 3.37 5.50 -18.41
N CYS A 422 3.85 6.73 -18.25
CA CYS A 422 5.15 7.17 -18.76
C CYS A 422 6.37 6.51 -18.08
N TYR A 423 6.19 5.84 -16.92
CA TYR A 423 7.30 5.22 -16.18
C TYR A 423 7.38 3.70 -16.29
N ILE A 424 6.40 3.03 -16.90
CA ILE A 424 6.26 1.56 -16.85
C ILE A 424 7.55 0.82 -17.22
N HIS A 425 8.27 1.29 -18.25
CA HIS A 425 9.49 0.63 -18.70
C HIS A 425 10.65 0.79 -17.70
N LEU A 426 10.77 1.95 -17.06
CA LEU A 426 11.81 2.20 -16.05
C LEU A 426 11.56 1.34 -14.81
N LEU A 427 10.30 1.24 -14.37
CA LEU A 427 9.88 0.38 -13.26
C LEU A 427 10.14 -1.10 -13.56
N VAL A 428 9.87 -1.54 -14.79
CA VAL A 428 10.17 -2.92 -15.22
C VAL A 428 11.67 -3.19 -15.24
N PHE A 429 12.50 -2.24 -15.70
CA PHE A 429 13.96 -2.41 -15.61
C PHE A 429 14.42 -2.59 -14.16
N TYR A 430 13.93 -1.75 -13.25
CA TYR A 430 14.22 -1.91 -11.82
C TYR A 430 13.82 -3.30 -11.32
N ARG A 431 12.58 -3.74 -11.58
CA ARG A 431 12.08 -5.05 -11.15
C ARG A 431 12.87 -6.22 -11.73
N GLN A 432 13.34 -6.11 -12.96
CA GLN A 432 14.17 -7.15 -13.59
C GLN A 432 15.58 -7.20 -12.99
N ILE A 433 16.20 -6.04 -12.78
CA ILE A 433 17.52 -5.94 -12.12
C ILE A 433 17.44 -6.45 -10.69
N LEU A 434 16.34 -6.15 -9.98
CA LEU A 434 16.06 -6.67 -8.65
C LEU A 434 15.97 -8.21 -8.68
N GLY A 435 15.26 -8.76 -9.67
CA GLY A 435 15.18 -10.20 -9.90
C GLY A 435 16.53 -10.86 -10.19
N ASP A 436 17.37 -10.25 -11.02
CA ASP A 436 18.73 -10.74 -11.27
C ASP A 436 19.54 -10.76 -9.96
N ALA A 437 19.56 -9.63 -9.26
CA ALA A 437 20.36 -9.45 -8.05
C ALA A 437 19.91 -10.33 -6.88
N LEU A 438 18.61 -10.64 -6.77
CA LEU A 438 18.07 -11.44 -5.66
C LEU A 438 17.91 -12.92 -5.98
N LEU A 439 17.67 -13.31 -7.23
CA LEU A 439 17.27 -14.67 -7.58
C LEU A 439 18.24 -15.39 -8.53
N LYS A 440 19.11 -14.65 -9.23
CA LYS A 440 20.02 -15.23 -10.22
C LYS A 440 21.49 -15.12 -9.82
N ASP A 441 21.92 -13.93 -9.41
CA ASP A 441 23.34 -13.62 -9.24
C ASP A 441 23.85 -13.97 -7.83
N ARG A 442 22.96 -14.35 -6.91
CA ARG A 442 23.33 -14.73 -5.55
C ARG A 442 23.91 -16.14 -5.51
N MET A 443 25.06 -16.27 -4.85
CA MET A 443 25.70 -17.56 -4.60
C MET A 443 24.87 -18.47 -3.69
N SER A 444 24.13 -17.89 -2.74
CA SER A 444 23.23 -18.60 -1.83
C SER A 444 22.00 -17.73 -1.53
N MET A 445 20.82 -18.32 -1.64
CA MET A 445 19.55 -17.68 -1.25
C MET A 445 19.43 -17.44 0.26
N GLN A 446 20.26 -18.10 1.06
CA GLN A 446 20.30 -17.95 2.52
C GLN A 446 21.27 -16.85 3.00
N SER A 447 22.06 -16.26 2.10
CA SER A 447 22.90 -15.12 2.46
C SER A 447 22.03 -13.90 2.83
N THR A 448 22.51 -13.08 3.74
CA THR A 448 21.90 -11.80 4.11
C THR A 448 22.85 -10.65 3.82
N ASP A 449 23.86 -10.90 2.98
CA ASP A 449 24.88 -9.91 2.66
C ASP A 449 24.29 -8.74 1.88
N LEU A 450 24.79 -7.55 2.16
CA LEU A 450 24.47 -6.34 1.41
C LEU A 450 24.86 -6.53 -0.06
N ILE A 451 23.97 -6.12 -0.95
CA ILE A 451 24.16 -6.26 -2.40
C ILE A 451 24.74 -4.94 -2.92
N CYS A 452 25.93 -4.99 -3.52
CA CYS A 452 26.52 -3.81 -4.16
C CYS A 452 25.83 -3.52 -5.50
N ASN A 453 24.72 -2.79 -5.46
CA ASN A 453 23.98 -2.37 -6.64
C ASN A 453 23.41 -0.95 -6.45
N PRO A 454 24.07 0.09 -7.01
CA PRO A 454 23.64 1.48 -6.86
C PRO A 454 22.25 1.75 -7.43
N VAL A 455 21.84 1.05 -8.51
CA VAL A 455 20.50 1.21 -9.07
C VAL A 455 19.47 0.74 -8.05
N LEU A 456 19.66 -0.42 -7.42
CA LEU A 456 18.73 -0.93 -6.41
C LEU A 456 18.72 -0.07 -5.14
N ALA A 457 19.89 0.39 -4.69
CA ALA A 457 20.02 1.22 -3.50
C ALA A 457 19.38 2.61 -3.64
N THR A 458 19.36 3.19 -4.85
CA THR A 458 18.99 4.60 -5.03
C THR A 458 17.81 4.88 -5.96
N PHE A 459 17.39 3.94 -6.81
CA PHE A 459 16.21 4.11 -7.66
C PHE A 459 14.91 4.38 -6.89
N PRO A 460 14.61 3.75 -5.73
CA PRO A 460 13.40 4.06 -4.97
C PRO A 460 13.27 5.54 -4.62
N GLN A 461 14.38 6.21 -4.31
CA GLN A 461 14.42 7.65 -3.99
C GLN A 461 14.01 8.55 -5.16
N LEU A 462 14.13 8.07 -6.41
CA LEU A 462 13.68 8.83 -7.58
C LEU A 462 12.15 8.89 -7.65
N LEU A 463 11.44 7.88 -7.15
CA LEU A 463 9.98 7.83 -7.24
C LEU A 463 9.31 8.97 -6.47
N ASP A 464 9.99 9.51 -5.46
CA ASP A 464 9.55 10.70 -4.71
C ASP A 464 9.98 12.02 -5.36
N GLN A 465 10.73 11.96 -6.47
CA GLN A 465 11.29 13.11 -7.19
C GLN A 465 10.92 13.03 -8.68
N PRO A 466 9.71 13.48 -9.07
CA PRO A 466 9.21 13.36 -10.44
C PRO A 466 10.13 13.97 -11.51
N ASP A 467 10.88 15.01 -11.17
CA ASP A 467 11.83 15.66 -12.08
C ASP A 467 13.08 14.81 -12.36
N LEU A 468 13.56 14.02 -11.40
CA LEU A 468 14.62 13.02 -11.62
C LEU A 468 14.09 11.81 -12.38
N MET A 469 12.86 11.37 -12.11
CA MET A 469 12.23 10.33 -12.94
C MET A 469 12.05 10.80 -14.39
N ASP A 470 11.71 12.07 -14.61
CA ASP A 470 11.67 12.66 -15.95
C ASP A 470 13.04 12.77 -16.60
N ALA A 471 14.08 13.09 -15.83
CA ALA A 471 15.46 13.09 -16.30
C ALA A 471 15.88 11.71 -16.81
N LEU A 472 15.65 10.66 -16.00
CA LEU A 472 15.95 9.27 -16.37
C LEU A 472 15.13 8.83 -17.57
N ARG A 473 13.82 9.13 -17.59
CA ARG A 473 12.93 8.82 -18.72
C ARG A 473 13.42 9.46 -20.02
N SER A 474 13.82 10.73 -19.96
CA SER A 474 14.35 11.44 -21.12
C SER A 474 15.68 10.85 -21.58
N ALA A 475 16.61 10.57 -20.66
CA ALA A 475 17.91 10.00 -20.98
C ALA A 475 17.77 8.59 -21.59
N TRP A 476 16.88 7.77 -21.05
CA TRP A 476 16.57 6.45 -21.60
C TRP A 476 15.95 6.55 -22.98
N ALA A 477 14.96 7.43 -23.17
CA ALA A 477 14.34 7.64 -24.48
C ALA A 477 15.36 8.13 -25.53
N ASP A 478 16.35 8.93 -25.12
CA ASP A 478 17.45 9.36 -25.99
C ASP A 478 18.34 8.16 -26.38
N LYS A 479 18.75 7.34 -25.41
CA LYS A 479 19.55 6.14 -25.66
C LYS A 479 18.81 5.15 -26.56
N GLU A 480 17.54 4.88 -26.27
CA GLU A 480 16.73 3.89 -27.00
C GLU A 480 16.59 4.23 -28.49
N ARG A 481 16.58 5.52 -28.86
CA ARG A 481 16.55 5.95 -30.26
C ARG A 481 17.84 5.62 -31.02
N THR A 482 18.96 5.47 -30.31
CA THR A 482 20.26 5.11 -30.91
C THR A 482 20.45 3.60 -31.11
N LEU A 483 19.64 2.77 -30.44
CA LEU A 483 19.80 1.32 -30.45
C LEU A 483 19.34 0.70 -31.77
N LYS A 484 20.09 -0.30 -32.23
CA LYS A 484 19.75 -1.14 -33.37
C LYS A 484 18.59 -2.07 -33.03
N ARG A 485 17.88 -2.55 -34.06
CA ARG A 485 16.75 -3.49 -33.88
C ARG A 485 17.13 -4.79 -33.15
N ILE A 486 18.35 -5.27 -33.33
CA ILE A 486 18.83 -6.49 -32.66
C ILE A 486 19.10 -6.24 -31.17
N GLU A 487 19.71 -5.11 -30.84
CA GLU A 487 19.94 -4.65 -29.47
C GLU A 487 18.62 -4.44 -28.71
N LYS A 488 17.60 -3.88 -29.37
CA LYS A 488 16.25 -3.72 -28.79
C LYS A 488 15.52 -5.03 -28.49
N ARG A 489 16.00 -6.17 -29.00
CA ARG A 489 15.43 -7.49 -28.73
C ARG A 489 16.22 -8.28 -27.70
N ASP A 490 17.40 -7.80 -27.35
CA ASP A 490 18.28 -8.42 -26.37
C ASP A 490 18.03 -7.80 -25.00
N GLN A 491 17.34 -8.54 -24.14
CA GLN A 491 16.94 -8.07 -22.83
C GLN A 491 18.13 -7.83 -21.89
N GLU A 492 19.18 -8.65 -21.99
CA GLU A 492 20.37 -8.52 -21.15
C GLU A 492 21.17 -7.27 -21.55
N PHE A 493 21.29 -7.04 -22.86
CA PHE A 493 21.84 -5.80 -23.39
C PHE A 493 21.04 -4.57 -22.93
N LEU A 494 19.70 -4.63 -22.97
CA LEU A 494 18.87 -3.50 -22.56
C LEU A 494 19.01 -3.18 -21.06
N LYS A 495 19.06 -4.18 -20.19
CA LYS A 495 19.34 -3.99 -18.76
C LYS A 495 20.71 -3.33 -18.54
N SER A 496 21.74 -3.84 -19.20
CA SER A 496 23.10 -3.28 -19.12
C SER A 496 23.15 -1.83 -19.62
N ALA A 497 22.48 -1.53 -20.74
CA ALA A 497 22.37 -0.18 -21.27
C ALA A 497 21.59 0.75 -20.33
N PHE A 498 20.53 0.25 -19.68
CA PHE A 498 19.75 1.01 -18.71
C PHE A 498 20.58 1.39 -17.48
N VAL A 499 21.36 0.45 -16.93
CA VAL A 499 22.28 0.72 -15.81
C VAL A 499 23.28 1.83 -16.17
N LEU A 500 23.87 1.78 -17.37
CA LEU A 500 24.76 2.85 -17.84
C LEU A 500 24.04 4.20 -17.95
N VAL A 501 22.84 4.22 -18.53
CA VAL A 501 22.03 5.45 -18.62
C VAL A 501 21.72 5.99 -17.22
N TYR A 502 21.38 5.14 -16.26
CA TYR A 502 21.11 5.54 -14.88
C TYR A 502 22.33 6.25 -14.27
N HIS A 503 23.52 5.66 -14.45
CA HIS A 503 24.79 6.22 -13.98
C HIS A 503 25.18 7.53 -14.67
N ASP A 504 24.87 7.67 -15.96
CA ASP A 504 25.21 8.87 -16.73
C ASP A 504 24.17 10.00 -16.62
N SER A 505 23.02 9.74 -15.99
CA SER A 505 21.89 10.69 -15.96
C SER A 505 21.42 11.13 -14.57
N VAL A 506 21.19 10.22 -13.64
CA VAL A 506 20.48 10.53 -12.38
C VAL A 506 21.26 10.21 -11.13
N PHE A 507 22.10 9.18 -11.15
CA PHE A 507 22.96 8.84 -10.02
C PHE A 507 23.86 10.01 -9.57
N PRO A 508 24.54 10.75 -10.47
CA PRO A 508 25.34 11.92 -10.10
C PRO A 508 24.51 13.07 -9.52
N LEU A 509 23.26 13.20 -9.95
CA LEU A 509 22.35 14.25 -9.52
C LEU A 509 21.87 14.02 -8.08
N LEU A 510 21.61 12.77 -7.68
CA LEU A 510 21.28 12.41 -6.31
C LEU A 510 22.40 12.80 -5.32
N CYS A 511 23.65 12.67 -5.75
CA CYS A 511 24.83 12.94 -4.94
C CYS A 511 25.32 14.40 -5.04
N SER A 512 24.66 15.23 -5.86
CA SER A 512 25.08 16.61 -6.13
C SER A 512 24.68 17.54 -4.99
N THR A 513 25.59 18.43 -4.58
CA THR A 513 25.25 19.54 -3.66
C THR A 513 24.60 20.72 -4.39
N LEU A 514 24.70 20.76 -5.71
CA LEU A 514 24.12 21.81 -6.54
C LEU A 514 22.62 21.61 -6.76
N LEU A 515 22.11 20.39 -6.61
CA LEU A 515 20.70 20.08 -6.72
C LEU A 515 20.01 20.30 -5.37
N PRO A 516 19.17 21.35 -5.20
CA PRO A 516 18.44 21.56 -3.95
C PRO A 516 17.47 20.41 -3.68
N SER A 517 17.14 20.14 -2.42
CA SER A 517 16.13 19.13 -2.07
C SER A 517 14.80 19.39 -2.79
N TYR A 518 14.14 18.34 -3.25
CA TYR A 518 12.84 18.46 -3.91
C TYR A 518 11.80 19.05 -2.94
N ARG A 519 11.00 20.00 -3.42
CA ARG A 519 9.93 20.65 -2.66
C ARG A 519 8.68 20.77 -3.54
N TRP A 520 7.61 20.10 -3.13
CA TRP A 520 6.34 20.12 -3.84
C TRP A 520 5.73 21.51 -3.89
N ALA A 521 5.27 21.92 -5.09
CA ALA A 521 4.55 23.17 -5.33
C ALA A 521 5.36 24.41 -4.89
N GLU A 522 6.67 24.38 -5.11
CA GLU A 522 7.57 25.50 -4.88
C GLU A 522 8.28 25.85 -6.19
N GLU A 523 7.65 26.75 -6.95
CA GLU A 523 8.06 27.10 -8.32
C GLU A 523 9.54 27.52 -8.42
N GLU A 524 10.06 28.26 -7.44
CA GLU A 524 11.45 28.69 -7.41
C GLU A 524 12.43 27.52 -7.26
N VAL A 525 12.10 26.55 -6.39
CA VAL A 525 12.91 25.33 -6.19
C VAL A 525 12.79 24.40 -7.39
N GLU A 526 11.58 24.17 -7.91
CA GLU A 526 11.33 23.37 -9.12
C GLU A 526 12.09 23.93 -10.32
N MET A 527 12.08 25.25 -10.52
CA MET A 527 12.81 25.92 -11.59
C MET A 527 14.33 25.83 -11.40
N SER A 528 14.81 25.96 -10.15
CA SER A 528 16.24 25.85 -9.84
C SER A 528 16.75 24.43 -10.09
N ARG A 529 16.00 23.41 -9.62
CA ARG A 529 16.29 22.00 -9.90
C ARG A 529 16.27 21.69 -11.39
N TRP A 530 15.25 22.17 -12.11
CA TRP A 530 15.16 21.99 -13.56
C TRP A 530 16.40 22.51 -14.29
N LYS A 531 16.92 23.70 -13.93
CA LYS A 531 18.15 24.25 -14.54
C LYS A 531 19.34 23.32 -14.30
N VAL A 532 19.56 22.89 -13.06
CA VAL A 532 20.67 21.99 -12.69
C VAL A 532 20.58 20.67 -13.46
N ILE A 533 19.40 20.04 -13.47
CA ILE A 533 19.14 18.78 -14.19
C ILE A 533 19.38 18.98 -15.70
N HIS A 534 18.83 20.05 -16.28
CA HIS A 534 18.95 20.34 -17.70
C HIS A 534 20.41 20.54 -18.12
N ASP A 535 21.14 21.37 -17.38
CA ASP A 535 22.56 21.67 -17.65
C ASP A 535 23.42 20.42 -17.50
N PHE A 536 23.18 19.60 -16.47
CA PHE A 536 23.85 18.32 -16.27
C PHE A 536 23.62 17.36 -17.45
N LEU A 537 22.36 17.09 -17.80
CA LEU A 537 22.02 16.18 -18.90
C LEU A 537 22.55 16.68 -20.24
N LYS A 538 22.57 18.00 -20.46
CA LYS A 538 23.15 18.59 -21.66
C LYS A 538 24.66 18.33 -21.74
N ARG A 539 25.41 18.62 -20.67
CA ARG A 539 26.87 18.36 -20.62
C ARG A 539 27.17 16.87 -20.78
N SER A 540 26.42 16.01 -20.09
CA SER A 540 26.57 14.54 -20.18
C SER A 540 26.41 14.05 -21.63
N ARG A 541 25.41 14.56 -22.37
CA ARG A 541 25.24 14.25 -23.80
C ARG A 541 26.38 14.76 -24.69
N GLU A 542 26.90 15.96 -24.42
CA GLU A 542 27.99 16.56 -25.21
C GLU A 542 29.35 15.87 -24.98
N LYS A 543 29.51 15.20 -23.83
CA LYS A 543 30.77 14.57 -23.39
C LYS A 543 30.72 13.04 -23.37
N ASP A 544 29.63 12.45 -23.86
CA ASP A 544 29.41 10.99 -23.90
C ASP A 544 29.50 10.33 -22.50
N GLY A 545 28.83 10.94 -21.52
CA GLY A 545 28.69 10.40 -20.16
C GLY A 545 28.88 11.45 -19.05
N ALA A 546 28.68 11.03 -17.80
CA ALA A 546 28.73 11.92 -16.64
C ALA A 546 30.14 12.21 -16.10
N LEU A 547 31.18 11.50 -16.58
CA LEU A 547 32.51 11.52 -15.97
C LEU A 547 33.15 12.91 -16.00
N GLU A 548 33.02 13.66 -17.09
CA GLU A 548 33.57 15.02 -17.20
C GLU A 548 32.94 15.96 -16.18
N TYR A 549 31.62 15.84 -15.99
CA TYR A 549 30.90 16.63 -15.00
C TYR A 549 31.35 16.26 -13.58
N LEU A 550 31.42 14.97 -13.26
CA LEU A 550 31.84 14.48 -11.94
C LEU A 550 33.27 14.88 -11.56
N LEU A 551 34.18 14.95 -12.54
CA LEU A 551 35.57 15.31 -12.32
C LEU A 551 35.85 16.82 -12.44
N SER A 552 34.84 17.63 -12.79
CA SER A 552 35.00 19.07 -12.93
C SER A 552 35.18 19.73 -11.56
N SER A 553 36.21 20.57 -11.44
CA SER A 553 36.47 21.36 -10.22
C SER A 553 35.38 22.41 -9.93
N GLU A 554 34.49 22.68 -10.88
CA GLU A 554 33.33 23.57 -10.70
C GLU A 554 32.20 22.90 -9.92
N ASN A 555 32.18 21.57 -9.84
CA ASN A 555 31.11 20.80 -9.23
C ASN A 555 31.53 20.28 -7.86
N THR A 556 30.61 20.35 -6.90
CA THR A 556 30.82 19.84 -5.54
C THR A 556 29.78 18.75 -5.25
N HIS A 557 30.28 17.63 -4.75
CA HIS A 557 29.47 16.44 -4.45
C HIS A 557 29.46 16.20 -2.95
N ARG A 558 28.42 15.52 -2.47
CA ARG A 558 28.39 15.04 -1.09
C ARG A 558 29.54 14.06 -0.89
N ALA A 559 30.00 13.92 0.36
CA ALA A 559 30.94 12.88 0.70
C ALA A 559 30.28 11.53 0.38
N PHE A 560 31.03 10.65 -0.28
CA PHE A 560 30.55 9.31 -0.65
C PHE A 560 30.08 8.55 0.59
N ASP A 561 28.85 8.07 0.56
CA ASP A 561 28.29 7.14 1.54
C ASP A 561 28.19 5.74 0.93
N ILE A 562 28.60 4.71 1.68
CA ILE A 562 28.51 3.32 1.22
C ILE A 562 27.05 2.87 1.03
N SER A 563 26.10 3.51 1.72
CA SER A 563 24.67 3.26 1.54
C SER A 563 24.18 3.58 0.12
N GLU A 564 24.91 4.43 -0.64
CA GLU A 564 24.60 4.72 -2.04
C GLU A 564 24.84 3.51 -2.97
N LEU A 565 25.62 2.53 -2.52
CA LEU A 565 25.93 1.31 -3.27
C LEU A 565 25.34 0.05 -2.63
N ALA A 566 25.10 0.07 -1.32
CA ALA A 566 24.66 -1.09 -0.55
C ALA A 566 23.13 -1.18 -0.52
N TYR A 567 22.59 -2.14 -1.26
CA TYR A 567 21.19 -2.52 -1.20
C TYR A 567 20.98 -3.59 -0.12
N ASP A 568 20.23 -3.22 0.93
CA ASP A 568 19.79 -4.12 1.99
C ASP A 568 18.35 -4.59 1.69
N PHE A 569 18.22 -5.77 1.09
CA PHE A 569 16.89 -6.27 0.77
C PHE A 569 16.07 -6.68 2.02
N LEU A 570 16.70 -6.90 3.19
CA LEU A 570 15.97 -7.26 4.41
C LEU A 570 15.36 -6.03 5.06
N GLY A 571 16.11 -4.94 5.14
CA GLY A 571 15.59 -3.65 5.63
C GLY A 571 14.57 -3.01 4.68
N GLU A 572 14.68 -3.30 3.37
CA GLU A 572 13.80 -2.74 2.35
C GLU A 572 12.59 -3.62 2.02
N ALA A 573 12.62 -4.92 2.32
CA ALA A 573 11.53 -5.82 1.97
C ALA A 573 10.25 -5.48 2.73
N ARG A 574 9.12 -5.65 2.04
CA ARG A 574 7.81 -5.51 2.66
C ARG A 574 7.50 -6.76 3.47
N GLU A 575 7.15 -6.56 4.73
CA GLU A 575 6.63 -7.62 5.58
C GLU A 575 5.16 -7.88 5.24
N ASN A 576 4.79 -9.16 5.15
CA ASN A 576 3.42 -9.55 4.88
C ASN A 576 2.60 -9.32 6.16
N ASN A 577 1.84 -8.23 6.21
CA ASN A 577 0.88 -8.01 7.28
C ASN A 577 -0.21 -9.08 7.17
N PRO A 578 -0.43 -9.92 8.20
CA PRO A 578 -1.41 -11.01 8.15
C PRO A 578 -2.88 -10.54 8.09
N GLY A 579 -3.15 -9.23 7.95
CA GLY A 579 -4.48 -8.63 7.81
C GLY A 579 -4.82 -8.10 6.40
N GLU A 580 -4.07 -8.50 5.36
CA GLU A 580 -4.37 -8.26 3.94
C GLU A 580 -5.04 -9.46 3.23
#